data_AF-A0A812UDR6-F1
#
_entry.id   AF-A0A812UDR6-F1
#
_cell.length_a   1.000
_cell.length_b   1.000
_cell.length_c   1.000
_cell.angle_alpha   90.00
_cell.angle_beta   90.00
_cell.angle_gamma   90.00
#
_symmetry.space_group_name_H-M   'P 1'
#
loop_
_entity.id
_entity.type
_entity.pdbx_description
1 polymer ?
#
loop_
_entity_poly.entity_id
_entity_poly.type
_entity_poly.pdbx_seq_one_letter_code
_entity_poly.pdbx_strand_id
1 'polypeptide(L)'
;MRELVHIQGGQCGNQIGAKFWEVIADEHGIDPTGTYHGDSDLQLERINVYFNEATGGRYVPRAVLMDLEPGTMDSVRAGPFGQLFRPDNFVFGQTGAGSTGAGMGTLLVSKAVLSFHQLVENSDESFLLDNED
;
A
#
# COMPACT_ATOMS: atom_id res chain seq x y z
N MET A 1 -17.71 1.49 -10.73
CA MET A 1 -17.67 1.23 -9.27
C MET A 1 -16.39 1.88 -8.84
N ARG A 2 -16.43 2.84 -7.89
CA ARG A 2 -15.25 3.65 -7.60
C ARG A 2 -14.20 2.83 -6.87
N GLU A 3 -12.98 2.84 -7.38
CA GLU A 3 -11.83 2.15 -6.79
C GLU A 3 -10.83 3.20 -6.31
N LEU A 4 -10.26 2.96 -5.12
CA LEU A 4 -9.26 3.82 -4.52
C LEU A 4 -7.88 3.15 -4.56
N VAL A 5 -6.89 3.90 -5.03
CA VAL A 5 -5.47 3.52 -4.85
C VAL A 5 -4.87 4.37 -3.75
N HIS A 6 -4.32 3.69 -2.74
CA HIS A 6 -3.66 4.30 -1.60
C HIS A 6 -2.15 4.38 -1.85
N ILE A 7 -1.58 5.58 -1.71
CA ILE A 7 -0.13 5.77 -1.82
C ILE A 7 0.37 6.26 -0.46
N GLN A 8 1.38 5.57 0.06
CA GLN A 8 2.06 5.92 1.31
C GLN A 8 3.56 6.06 1.06
N GLY A 9 4.10 7.21 1.47
CA GLY A 9 5.49 7.58 1.25
C GLY A 9 6.23 7.88 2.54
N GLY A 10 7.52 7.52 2.58
CA GLY A 10 8.43 7.86 3.67
C GLY A 10 8.15 7.11 4.98
N GLN A 11 9.00 7.33 5.96
CA GLN A 11 8.95 6.58 7.22
C GLN A 11 7.62 6.79 7.96
N CYS A 12 7.16 8.04 8.06
CA CYS A 12 5.91 8.40 8.75
C CYS A 12 4.68 7.88 8.00
N GLY A 13 4.59 8.17 6.69
CA GLY A 13 3.46 7.73 5.87
C GLY A 13 3.31 6.21 5.83
N ASN A 14 4.41 5.46 5.80
CA ASN A 14 4.35 4.00 5.87
C ASN A 14 3.89 3.46 7.22
N GLN A 15 4.23 4.11 8.33
CA GLN A 15 3.75 3.70 9.67
C GLN A 15 2.25 3.95 9.83
N ILE A 16 1.79 5.14 9.42
CA ILE A 16 0.36 5.49 9.44
C ILE A 16 -0.41 4.58 8.50
N GLY A 17 0.09 4.39 7.28
CA GLY A 17 -0.51 3.50 6.29
C GLY A 17 -0.62 2.05 6.78
N ALA A 18 0.40 1.53 7.46
CA ALA A 18 0.33 0.19 8.06
C ALA A 18 -0.82 0.08 9.08
N LYS A 19 -1.00 1.10 9.94
CA LYS A 19 -2.12 1.14 10.89
C LYS A 19 -3.48 1.33 10.22
N PHE A 20 -3.55 2.13 9.17
CA PHE A 20 -4.75 2.27 8.37
C PHE A 20 -5.19 0.92 7.78
N TRP A 21 -4.27 0.17 7.18
CA TRP A 21 -4.58 -1.14 6.59
C TRP A 21 -4.91 -2.21 7.63
N GLU A 22 -4.32 -2.15 8.83
CA GLU A 22 -4.74 -2.99 9.96
C GLU A 22 -6.22 -2.77 10.30
N VAL A 23 -6.65 -1.52 10.45
CA VAL A 23 -8.02 -1.16 10.84
C VAL A 23 -9.01 -1.52 9.73
N ILE A 24 -8.72 -1.14 8.48
CA ILE A 24 -9.58 -1.44 7.33
C ILE A 24 -9.72 -2.96 7.13
N ALA A 25 -8.64 -3.73 7.29
CA ALA A 25 -8.72 -5.18 7.18
C ALA A 25 -9.61 -5.79 8.28
N ASP A 26 -9.46 -5.33 9.54
CA ASP A 26 -10.30 -5.78 10.66
C ASP A 26 -11.78 -5.44 10.46
N GLU A 27 -12.09 -4.20 10.03
CA GLU A 27 -13.46 -3.77 9.72
C GLU A 27 -14.13 -4.65 8.64
N HIS A 28 -13.36 -5.03 7.62
CA HIS A 28 -13.81 -5.90 6.53
C HIS A 28 -13.67 -7.41 6.84
N GLY A 29 -13.23 -7.79 8.04
CA GLY A 29 -13.05 -9.20 8.43
C GLY A 29 -11.98 -9.94 7.62
N ILE A 30 -10.98 -9.22 7.11
CA ILE A 30 -9.85 -9.77 6.35
C ILE A 30 -8.69 -10.05 7.30
N ASP A 31 -8.21 -11.29 7.31
CA ASP A 31 -7.05 -11.67 8.12
C ASP A 31 -5.71 -11.24 7.48
N PRO A 32 -4.58 -11.38 8.19
CA PRO A 32 -3.26 -11.09 7.63
C PRO A 32 -2.86 -11.87 6.37
N THR A 33 -3.53 -13.00 6.09
CA THR A 33 -3.30 -13.79 4.88
C THR A 33 -4.08 -13.25 3.68
N GLY A 34 -5.08 -12.40 3.92
CA GLY A 34 -6.01 -11.88 2.94
C GLY A 34 -7.28 -12.72 2.81
N THR A 35 -7.55 -13.62 3.76
CA THR A 35 -8.75 -14.47 3.74
C THR A 35 -9.87 -13.81 4.52
N TYR A 36 -11.09 -13.86 3.97
CA TYR A 36 -12.28 -13.33 4.64
C TYR A 36 -12.80 -14.30 5.72
N HIS A 37 -12.98 -13.76 6.92
CA HIS A 37 -13.51 -14.44 8.11
C HIS A 37 -14.65 -13.65 8.77
N GLY A 38 -15.22 -12.67 8.07
CA GLY A 38 -16.33 -11.86 8.56
C GLY A 38 -17.65 -12.62 8.67
N ASP A 39 -18.61 -12.01 9.35
CA ASP A 39 -19.92 -12.58 9.66
C ASP A 39 -21.09 -11.78 9.06
N SER A 40 -20.79 -10.69 8.34
CA SER A 40 -21.79 -9.80 7.75
C SER A 40 -21.55 -9.54 6.28
N ASP A 41 -22.59 -9.69 5.45
CA ASP A 41 -22.55 -9.34 4.02
C ASP A 41 -22.18 -7.87 3.79
N LEU A 42 -22.43 -6.98 4.77
CA LEU A 42 -22.04 -5.58 4.71
C LEU A 42 -20.52 -5.38 4.68
N GLN A 43 -19.74 -6.31 5.25
CA GLN A 43 -18.27 -6.25 5.21
C GLN A 43 -17.73 -6.54 3.80
N LEU A 44 -18.47 -7.30 2.99
CA LEU A 44 -18.12 -7.51 1.59
C LEU A 44 -18.69 -6.41 0.68
N GLU A 45 -19.65 -5.62 1.17
CA GLU A 45 -20.20 -4.49 0.43
C GLU A 45 -19.09 -3.44 0.21
N ARG A 46 -18.79 -3.16 -1.06
CA ARG A 46 -17.74 -2.20 -1.48
C ARG A 46 -16.32 -2.55 -1.04
N ILE A 47 -16.02 -3.79 -0.64
CA ILE A 47 -14.64 -4.21 -0.33
C ILE A 47 -13.65 -3.95 -1.49
N ASN A 48 -14.17 -4.01 -2.73
CA ASN A 48 -13.42 -3.73 -3.95
C ASN A 48 -12.90 -2.29 -4.08
N VAL A 49 -13.40 -1.36 -3.25
CA VAL A 49 -12.88 0.01 -3.15
C VAL A 49 -11.42 0.00 -2.70
N TYR A 50 -11.10 -0.82 -1.69
CA TYR A 50 -9.79 -0.87 -1.06
C TYR A 50 -8.97 -2.11 -1.46
N PHE A 51 -9.65 -3.21 -1.76
CA PHE A 51 -9.01 -4.49 -2.06
C PHE A 51 -9.23 -4.92 -3.50
N ASN A 52 -8.28 -5.70 -4.00
CA ASN A 52 -8.41 -6.54 -5.17
C ASN A 52 -8.72 -7.97 -4.71
N GLU A 53 -9.79 -8.57 -5.22
CA GLU A 53 -10.01 -9.99 -5.07
C GLU A 53 -9.10 -10.75 -6.05
N ALA A 54 -8.11 -11.44 -5.50
CA ALA A 54 -7.22 -12.33 -6.24
C ALA A 54 -7.76 -13.76 -6.27
N THR A 55 -7.18 -14.58 -7.14
CA THR A 55 -7.54 -16.00 -7.27
C THR A 55 -7.49 -16.72 -5.92
N GLY A 56 -8.51 -17.51 -5.61
CA GLY A 56 -8.60 -18.26 -4.35
C GLY A 56 -9.27 -17.50 -3.20
N GLY A 57 -10.00 -16.41 -3.49
CA GLY A 57 -10.75 -15.64 -2.47
C GLY A 57 -9.85 -14.81 -1.57
N ARG A 58 -8.66 -14.44 -2.06
CA ARG A 58 -7.67 -13.65 -1.32
C ARG A 58 -7.84 -12.17 -1.65
N TYR A 59 -8.05 -11.34 -0.64
CA TYR A 59 -8.13 -9.89 -0.78
C TYR A 59 -6.75 -9.25 -0.61
N VAL A 60 -6.36 -8.42 -1.56
CA VAL A 60 -5.06 -7.75 -1.62
C VAL A 60 -5.24 -6.24 -1.66
N PRO A 61 -4.64 -5.47 -0.74
CA PRO A 61 -4.70 -4.01 -0.71
C PRO A 61 -4.30 -3.36 -2.03
N ARG A 62 -5.07 -2.36 -2.44
CA ARG A 62 -4.73 -1.43 -3.53
C ARG A 62 -3.80 -0.34 -3.01
N ALA A 63 -2.61 -0.73 -2.56
CA ALA A 63 -1.64 0.18 -1.94
C ALA A 63 -0.28 0.14 -2.64
N VAL A 64 0.38 1.29 -2.75
CA VAL A 64 1.80 1.43 -3.10
C VAL A 64 2.54 2.01 -1.92
N LEU A 65 3.64 1.34 -1.56
CA LEU A 65 4.48 1.72 -0.44
C LEU A 65 5.80 2.20 -1.00
N MET A 66 6.18 3.43 -0.69
CA MET A 66 7.42 4.02 -1.19
C MET A 66 8.27 4.61 -0.07
N ASP A 67 9.58 4.37 -0.13
CA ASP A 67 10.55 4.99 0.79
C ASP A 67 11.95 5.04 0.16
N LEU A 68 12.77 6.02 0.53
CA LEU A 68 14.18 6.04 0.18
C LEU A 68 14.98 5.05 1.06
N GLU A 69 14.45 4.69 2.22
CA GLU A 69 15.12 3.81 3.19
C GLU A 69 14.56 2.38 3.15
N PRO A 70 15.37 1.35 2.88
CA PRO A 70 14.90 -0.03 2.86
C PRO A 70 14.42 -0.50 4.24
N GLY A 71 14.96 0.06 5.33
CA GLY A 71 14.59 -0.31 6.70
C GLY A 71 13.12 -0.07 7.05
N THR A 72 12.48 0.93 6.43
CA THR A 72 11.03 1.14 6.60
C THR A 72 10.23 -0.01 5.99
N MET A 73 10.65 -0.52 4.82
CA MET A 73 9.96 -1.62 4.15
C MET A 73 10.07 -2.93 4.94
N ASP A 74 11.24 -3.20 5.54
CA ASP A 74 11.43 -4.35 6.43
C ASP A 74 10.52 -4.26 7.66
N SER A 75 10.36 -3.05 8.22
CA SER A 75 9.47 -2.80 9.36
C SER A 75 8.00 -3.06 9.01
N VAL A 76 7.53 -2.60 7.84
CA VAL A 76 6.15 -2.87 7.39
C VAL A 76 5.93 -4.35 7.13
N ARG A 77 6.90 -5.05 6.50
CA ARG A 77 6.80 -6.49 6.20
C ARG A 77 6.82 -7.37 7.44
N ALA A 78 7.55 -6.94 8.47
CA ALA A 78 7.57 -7.61 9.77
C ALA A 78 6.30 -7.31 10.61
N GLY A 79 5.49 -6.33 10.19
CA GLY A 79 4.22 -5.99 10.82
C GLY A 79 3.17 -7.09 10.65
N PRO A 80 2.09 -7.03 11.46
CA PRO A 80 1.06 -8.08 11.50
C PRO A 80 0.41 -8.33 10.14
N PHE A 81 0.17 -7.30 9.34
CA PHE A 81 -0.40 -7.39 7.99
C PHE A 81 0.65 -7.19 6.89
N GLY A 82 1.94 -7.34 7.19
CA GLY A 82 3.01 -7.13 6.21
C GLY A 82 2.93 -8.07 5.00
N GLN A 83 2.39 -9.28 5.19
CA GLN A 83 2.19 -10.30 4.15
C GLN A 83 0.96 -10.06 3.27
N LEU A 84 0.09 -9.13 3.68
CA LEU A 84 -1.13 -8.79 2.96
C LEU A 84 -0.80 -8.06 1.64
N PHE A 85 0.24 -7.23 1.65
CA PHE A 85 0.70 -6.47 0.49
C PHE A 85 1.43 -7.35 -0.53
N ARG A 86 1.30 -7.01 -1.83
CA ARG A 86 2.11 -7.65 -2.87
C ARG A 86 3.56 -7.17 -2.77
N PRO A 87 4.55 -8.06 -2.88
CA PRO A 87 5.97 -7.67 -2.91
C PRO A 87 6.28 -6.63 -4.00
N ASP A 88 5.58 -6.69 -5.12
CA ASP A 88 5.74 -5.78 -6.26
C ASP A 88 5.26 -4.34 -5.97
N ASN A 89 4.48 -4.14 -4.91
CA ASN A 89 3.96 -2.83 -4.52
C ASN A 89 4.93 -2.02 -3.64
N PHE A 90 6.07 -2.62 -3.26
CA PHE A 90 7.11 -1.95 -2.47
C PHE A 90 8.14 -1.30 -3.40
N VAL A 91 8.19 0.03 -3.39
CA VAL A 91 9.12 0.83 -4.20
C VAL A 91 10.13 1.51 -3.29
N PHE A 92 11.37 1.02 -3.24
CA PHE A 92 12.37 1.58 -2.34
C PHE A 92 13.72 1.85 -2.97
N GLY A 93 14.43 2.84 -2.40
CA GLY A 93 15.82 3.17 -2.72
C GLY A 93 16.82 2.13 -2.17
N GLN A 94 17.99 2.00 -2.81
CA GLN A 94 19.07 1.13 -2.31
C GLN A 94 19.99 1.83 -1.29
N THR A 95 19.83 3.14 -1.09
CA THR A 95 20.62 3.97 -0.18
C THR A 95 19.69 4.99 0.47
N GLY A 96 19.67 5.02 1.81
CA GLY A 96 18.77 5.88 2.58
C GLY A 96 18.90 7.38 2.27
N ALA A 97 17.90 8.16 2.69
CA ALA A 97 17.73 9.58 2.35
C ALA A 97 18.87 10.52 2.82
N GLY A 98 19.90 9.98 3.49
CA GLY A 98 21.05 10.72 4.03
C GLY A 98 22.15 11.10 3.03
N SER A 99 21.99 10.91 1.70
CA SER A 99 22.99 11.39 0.72
C SER A 99 22.37 12.25 -0.39
N THR A 100 22.76 13.52 -0.40
CA THR A 100 22.34 14.57 -1.32
C THR A 100 22.73 14.24 -2.76
N GLY A 101 21.76 13.88 -3.61
CA GLY A 101 22.01 13.71 -5.04
C GLY A 101 20.74 13.76 -5.85
N ALA A 102 20.52 14.89 -6.55
CA ALA A 102 19.37 15.19 -7.41
C ALA A 102 19.02 14.13 -8.49
N GLY A 103 19.82 13.07 -8.65
CA GLY A 103 19.52 11.94 -9.54
C GLY A 103 18.67 10.82 -8.92
N MET A 104 18.70 10.63 -7.59
CA MET A 104 17.97 9.54 -6.93
C MET A 104 16.46 9.83 -6.79
N GLY A 105 16.10 11.08 -6.51
CA GLY A 105 14.70 11.52 -6.52
C GLY A 105 14.03 11.25 -7.88
N THR A 106 14.72 11.51 -8.99
CA THR A 106 14.19 11.28 -10.34
C THR A 106 13.92 9.81 -10.64
N LEU A 107 14.74 8.87 -10.13
CA LEU A 107 14.52 7.43 -10.33
C LEU A 107 13.35 6.91 -9.49
N LEU A 108 13.21 7.38 -8.24
CA LEU A 108 12.09 7.04 -7.40
C LEU A 108 10.80 7.64 -7.94
N VAL A 109 10.83 8.90 -8.39
CA VAL A 109 9.71 9.56 -9.08
C VAL A 109 9.37 8.78 -10.35
N SER A 110 10.34 8.32 -11.14
CA SER A 110 10.06 7.53 -12.34
C SER A 110 9.43 6.17 -12.02
N LYS A 111 9.90 5.48 -10.97
CA LYS A 111 9.30 4.21 -10.51
C LYS A 111 7.91 4.42 -9.91
N ALA A 112 7.75 5.47 -9.10
CA ALA A 112 6.47 5.86 -8.53
C ALA A 112 5.49 6.26 -9.64
N VAL A 113 5.93 7.01 -10.66
CA VAL A 113 5.12 7.38 -11.83
C VAL A 113 4.75 6.15 -12.67
N LEU A 114 5.65 5.17 -12.84
CA LEU A 114 5.32 3.92 -13.52
C LEU A 114 4.32 3.07 -12.74
N SER A 115 4.53 2.89 -11.44
CA SER A 115 3.57 2.21 -10.55
C SER A 115 2.24 2.98 -10.53
N PHE A 116 2.28 4.30 -10.49
CA PHE A 116 1.11 5.18 -10.56
C PHE A 116 0.38 5.01 -11.88
N HIS A 117 1.08 4.97 -13.02
CA HIS A 117 0.46 4.76 -14.33
C HIS A 117 -0.24 3.40 -14.40
N GLN A 118 0.42 2.34 -13.91
CA GLN A 118 -0.13 0.98 -13.91
C GLN A 118 -1.36 0.80 -12.99
N LEU A 119 -1.49 1.64 -11.97
CA LEU A 119 -2.59 1.60 -10.99
C LEU A 119 -3.70 2.63 -11.26
N VAL A 120 -3.37 3.80 -11.78
CA VAL A 120 -4.33 4.87 -12.15
C VAL A 120 -5.06 4.55 -13.45
N GLU A 121 -4.44 3.84 -14.39
CA GLU A 121 -5.17 3.29 -15.53
C GLU A 121 -6.30 2.33 -15.10
N ASN A 122 -6.27 1.83 -13.86
CA ASN A 122 -7.23 0.89 -13.31
C ASN A 122 -8.08 1.46 -12.16
N SER A 123 -8.02 2.76 -11.80
CA SER A 123 -8.78 3.29 -10.66
C SER A 123 -9.51 4.60 -10.93
N ASP A 124 -10.68 4.75 -10.30
CA ASP A 124 -11.54 5.94 -10.46
C ASP A 124 -11.02 7.13 -9.62
N GLU A 125 -10.38 6.90 -8.47
CA GLU A 125 -9.83 7.93 -7.59
C GLU A 125 -8.50 7.49 -6.91
N SER A 126 -7.61 8.43 -6.63
CA SER A 126 -6.32 8.17 -5.94
C SER A 126 -6.13 9.12 -4.77
N PHE A 127 -5.57 8.63 -3.67
CA PHE A 127 -5.29 9.42 -2.47
C PHE A 127 -3.84 9.22 -2.03
N LEU A 128 -3.16 10.33 -1.77
CA LEU A 128 -1.79 10.36 -1.26
C LEU A 128 -1.83 10.80 0.20
N LEU A 129 -1.41 9.92 1.11
CA LEU A 129 -1.09 10.32 2.46
C LEU A 129 0.36 10.78 2.49
N ASP A 130 0.53 12.09 2.48
CA ASP A 130 1.80 12.75 2.71
C ASP A 130 1.71 13.58 3.99
N ASN A 131 2.67 13.38 4.88
CA ASN A 131 2.81 14.18 6.10
C ASN A 131 4.29 14.54 6.20
N GLU A 132 4.72 15.43 5.32
CA GLU A 132 6.00 16.11 5.46
C GLU A 132 5.86 17.19 6.55
N ASP A 133 6.66 17.05 7.60
CA ASP A 133 7.09 18.17 8.46
C ASP A 133 8.37 18.79 7.86
#